data_AF-A0A8G2FAK0-F1
#
_entry.id   AF-A0A8G2FAK0-F1
#
_cell.length_a   1.000
_cell.length_b   1.000
_cell.length_c   1.000
_cell.angle_alpha   90.00
_cell.angle_beta   90.00
_cell.angle_gamma   90.00
#
_symmetry.space_group_name_H-M   'P 1'
#
loop_
_entity.id
_entity.type
_entity.pdbx_description
1 polymer ?
#
loop_
_entity_poly.entity_id
_entity_poly.type
_entity_poly.pdbx_seq_one_letter_code
_entity_poly.pdbx_strand_id
1 'polypeptide(L)'
;MLLSGKTIKDAEHPNGDIEISVVGLRPGEKLYEELLVGEDVQKTEHPKIMQAHEIFLSLEVLEEKLSKFELLEVENDCLAARNLLQEIVSGFTPNSPIVDSLYNPTKQVAYFSERCKSGVNSLDYHVANVVCASGEALQIKE
;
A
#
# COMPACT_ATOMS: atom_id res chain seq x y z
N MET A 1 -3.41 6.78 36.72
CA MET A 1 -3.19 7.83 35.71
C MET A 1 -4.58 8.18 35.17
N LEU A 2 -5.11 9.37 35.46
CA LEU A 2 -6.47 9.76 35.06
C LEU A 2 -6.42 10.32 33.63
N LEU A 3 -7.19 9.73 32.72
CA LEU A 3 -7.35 10.27 31.37
C LEU A 3 -8.29 11.48 31.48
N SER A 4 -7.74 12.69 31.66
CA SER A 4 -8.52 13.93 31.83
C SER A 4 -9.56 13.89 32.98
N GLY A 5 -9.23 13.21 34.09
CA GLY A 5 -10.12 13.12 35.26
C GLY A 5 -11.25 12.08 35.14
N LYS A 6 -11.29 11.29 34.07
CA LYS A 6 -12.25 10.20 33.85
C LYS A 6 -11.63 8.84 34.16
N THR A 7 -12.48 7.90 34.58
CA THR A 7 -12.09 6.53 34.95
C THR A 7 -12.38 5.56 33.81
N ILE A 8 -11.50 4.57 33.64
CA ILE A 8 -11.70 3.50 32.65
C ILE A 8 -12.80 2.58 33.16
N LYS A 9 -13.70 2.20 32.26
CA LYS A 9 -14.71 1.18 32.46
C LYS A 9 -14.19 -0.14 31.93
N ASP A 10 -13.95 -1.08 32.83
CA ASP A 10 -13.48 -2.43 32.53
C ASP A 10 -14.13 -3.46 33.48
N ALA A 11 -13.70 -4.72 33.41
CA ALA A 11 -14.26 -5.79 34.23
C ALA A 11 -14.03 -5.59 35.74
N GLU A 12 -12.96 -4.90 36.13
CA GLU A 12 -12.63 -4.60 37.52
C GLU A 12 -13.31 -3.31 38.01
N HIS A 13 -13.60 -2.38 37.09
CA HIS A 13 -14.23 -1.09 37.33
C HIS A 13 -15.48 -0.91 36.45
N PRO A 14 -16.58 -1.65 36.71
CA PRO A 14 -17.77 -1.63 35.85
C PRO A 14 -18.52 -0.29 35.86
N ASN A 15 -18.27 0.55 36.87
CA ASN A 15 -18.83 1.89 37.02
C ASN A 15 -17.93 3.00 36.45
N GLY A 16 -16.87 2.64 35.72
CA GLY A 16 -16.01 3.61 35.07
C GLY A 16 -16.76 4.47 34.06
N ASP A 17 -16.21 5.65 33.76
CA ASP A 17 -16.83 6.61 32.85
C ASP A 17 -16.68 6.24 31.37
N ILE A 18 -15.53 5.66 30.98
CA ILE A 18 -15.13 5.48 29.57
C ILE A 18 -14.72 4.04 29.31
N GLU A 19 -15.45 3.36 28.43
CA GLU A 19 -15.06 2.05 27.90
C GLU A 19 -14.05 2.21 26.75
N ILE A 20 -13.02 1.36 26.72
CA ILE A 20 -12.05 1.29 25.63
C ILE A 20 -12.33 0.02 24.84
N SER A 21 -12.74 0.17 23.58
CA SER A 21 -12.92 -0.95 22.66
C SER A 21 -11.74 -1.04 21.69
N VAL A 22 -11.19 -2.25 21.54
CA VAL A 22 -10.13 -2.53 20.57
C VAL A 22 -10.77 -3.06 19.30
N VAL A 23 -10.73 -2.27 18.22
CA VAL A 23 -11.35 -2.60 16.93
C VAL A 23 -10.40 -3.27 15.93
N GLY A 24 -9.13 -3.46 16.32
CA GLY A 24 -8.09 -3.98 15.44
C GLY A 24 -7.46 -2.91 14.55
N LEU A 25 -6.52 -3.34 13.71
CA LEU A 25 -5.82 -2.48 12.76
C LEU A 25 -6.64 -2.32 11.47
N ARG A 26 -6.63 -1.11 10.90
CA ARG A 26 -7.18 -0.81 9.58
C ARG A 26 -6.24 -1.33 8.48
N PRO A 27 -6.76 -1.59 7.27
CA PRO A 27 -5.94 -1.94 6.11
C PRO A 27 -4.86 -0.88 5.87
N GLY A 28 -3.59 -1.30 5.75
CA GLY A 28 -2.46 -0.39 5.59
C GLY A 28 -1.79 0.05 6.90
N GLU A 29 -2.41 -0.19 8.07
CA GLU A 29 -1.82 0.24 9.35
C GLU A 29 -0.69 -0.67 9.80
N LYS A 30 0.32 -0.07 10.46
CA LYS A 30 1.38 -0.76 11.17
C LYS A 30 1.14 -0.62 12.68
N LEU A 31 1.48 -1.66 13.45
CA LEU A 31 1.40 -1.61 14.91
C LEU A 31 2.54 -0.76 15.52
N TYR A 32 3.68 -0.75 14.83
CA TYR A 32 4.87 0.00 15.21
C TYR A 32 5.44 0.69 13.98
N GLU A 33 5.80 1.95 14.13
CA GLU A 33 6.52 2.72 13.12
C GLU A 33 8.03 2.48 13.21
N GLU A 34 8.72 2.79 12.12
CA GLU A 34 10.18 2.73 12.06
C GLU A 34 10.80 3.95 12.77
N LEU A 35 11.93 3.74 13.47
CA LEU A 35 12.66 4.84 14.09
C LEU A 35 13.41 5.63 13.01
N LEU A 36 13.28 6.95 13.00
CA LEU A 36 13.94 7.87 12.04
C LEU A 36 15.47 7.94 12.18
N VAL A 37 16.07 7.15 13.06
CA VAL A 37 17.52 7.01 13.20
C VAL A 37 17.96 5.84 12.33
N GLY A 38 18.05 6.09 11.02
CA GLY A 38 18.51 5.12 10.04
C GLY A 38 20.01 4.82 10.13
N GLU A 39 20.52 4.00 9.21
CA GLU A 39 21.94 3.62 9.18
C GLU A 39 22.85 4.75 8.67
N ASP A 40 22.40 5.53 7.69
CA ASP A 40 23.16 6.65 7.09
C ASP A 40 22.59 8.01 7.52
N VAL A 41 22.81 8.33 8.80
CA VAL A 41 22.39 9.60 9.40
C VAL A 41 23.59 10.45 9.78
N GLN A 42 23.61 11.68 9.30
CA GLN A 42 24.63 12.68 9.57
C GLN A 42 24.19 13.62 10.68
N LYS A 43 25.10 13.93 11.60
CA LYS A 43 24.83 14.91 12.66
C LYS A 43 24.84 16.32 12.07
N THR A 44 23.92 17.17 12.55
CA THR A 44 24.00 18.61 12.31
C THR A 44 24.64 19.31 13.51
N GLU A 45 24.83 20.63 13.43
CA GLU A 45 25.29 21.44 14.56
C GLU A 45 24.36 21.37 15.77
N HIS A 46 23.05 21.19 15.53
CA HIS A 46 22.07 21.10 16.61
C HIS A 46 21.95 19.65 17.12
N PRO A 47 22.11 19.39 18.42
CA PRO A 47 22.24 18.04 18.97
C PRO A 47 20.98 17.16 18.84
N LYS A 48 19.83 17.75 18.49
CA LYS A 48 18.56 17.04 18.27
C LYS A 48 18.13 16.98 16.80
N ILE A 49 18.96 17.48 15.87
CA ILE A 49 18.65 17.47 14.44
C ILE A 49 19.69 16.59 13.75
N MET A 50 19.18 15.59 13.03
CA MET A 50 19.97 14.65 12.24
C MET A 50 19.46 14.71 10.79
N GLN A 51 20.36 14.51 9.84
CA GLN A 51 20.05 14.47 8.41
C GLN A 51 20.14 13.02 7.95
N ALA A 52 19.08 12.48 7.37
CA ALA A 52 19.11 11.17 6.71
C ALA A 52 19.63 11.33 5.28
N HIS A 53 20.50 10.42 4.84
CA HIS A 53 20.85 10.27 3.43
C HIS A 53 20.03 9.13 2.85
N GLU A 54 19.13 9.46 1.92
CA GLU A 54 18.21 8.51 1.32
C GLU A 54 18.48 8.37 -0.18
N ILE A 55 18.18 7.20 -0.71
CA ILE A 55 18.21 6.94 -2.15
C ILE A 55 16.99 7.64 -2.76
N PHE A 56 17.21 8.36 -3.85
CA PHE A 56 16.15 9.06 -4.57
C PHE A 56 16.23 8.78 -6.08
N LEU A 57 15.09 8.92 -6.76
CA LEU A 57 15.02 8.85 -8.21
C LEU A 57 15.54 10.15 -8.83
N SER A 58 16.15 10.06 -10.02
CA SER A 58 16.42 11.27 -10.80
C SER A 58 15.10 11.96 -11.16
N LEU A 59 15.15 13.28 -11.34
CA LEU A 59 13.95 14.07 -11.65
C LEU A 59 13.26 13.56 -12.93
N GLU A 60 14.04 13.24 -13.96
CA GLU A 60 13.53 12.70 -15.23
C GLU A 60 12.74 11.40 -15.03
N VAL A 61 13.28 10.45 -14.26
CA VAL A 61 12.60 9.19 -13.95
C VAL A 61 11.36 9.45 -13.10
N LEU A 62 11.43 10.35 -12.12
CA LEU A 62 10.29 10.69 -11.28
C LEU A 62 9.15 11.30 -12.13
N GLU A 63 9.45 12.23 -13.02
CA GLU A 63 8.48 12.84 -13.93
C GLU A 63 7.81 11.80 -14.83
N GLU A 64 8.58 10.88 -15.41
CA GLU A 64 8.03 9.76 -16.21
C GLU A 64 7.03 8.92 -15.39
N LYS A 65 7.39 8.56 -14.15
CA LYS A 65 6.53 7.75 -13.28
C LYS A 65 5.27 8.52 -12.84
N LEU A 66 5.38 9.83 -12.61
CA LEU A 66 4.23 10.68 -12.29
C LEU A 66 3.26 10.80 -13.47
N SER A 67 3.75 11.02 -14.69
CA SER A 67 2.90 11.01 -15.88
C SER A 67 2.22 9.65 -16.07
N LYS A 68 2.89 8.55 -15.72
CA LYS A 68 2.25 7.22 -15.71
C LYS A 68 1.13 7.14 -14.66
N PHE A 69 1.30 7.71 -13.46
CA PHE A 69 0.22 7.77 -12.46
C PHE A 69 -1.00 8.56 -12.95
N GLU A 70 -0.79 9.70 -13.60
CA GLU A 70 -1.89 10.51 -14.14
C GLU A 70 -2.75 9.71 -15.12
N LEU A 71 -2.12 8.88 -15.97
CA LEU A 71 -2.85 7.99 -16.87
C LEU A 71 -3.64 6.90 -16.11
N LEU A 72 -3.05 6.31 -15.08
CA LEU A 72 -3.70 5.28 -14.26
C LEU A 72 -4.86 5.83 -13.43
N GLU A 73 -4.78 7.09 -13.00
CA GLU A 73 -5.85 7.80 -12.29
C GLU A 73 -7.08 7.96 -13.18
N VAL A 74 -6.90 8.40 -14.43
CA VAL A 74 -7.99 8.51 -15.40
C VAL A 74 -8.68 7.16 -15.63
N GLU A 75 -7.91 6.08 -15.67
CA GLU A 75 -8.42 4.71 -15.85
C GLU A 75 -8.97 4.09 -14.55
N ASN A 76 -8.74 4.73 -13.39
CA ASN A 76 -9.00 4.19 -12.05
C ASN A 76 -8.38 2.79 -11.84
N ASP A 77 -7.19 2.54 -12.40
CA ASP A 77 -6.50 1.26 -12.26
C ASP A 77 -5.69 1.20 -10.96
N CYS A 78 -6.39 0.94 -9.85
CA CYS A 78 -5.79 0.87 -8.52
C CYS A 78 -4.71 -0.22 -8.40
N LEU A 79 -4.80 -1.30 -9.19
CA LEU A 79 -3.84 -2.40 -9.13
C LEU A 79 -2.53 -1.99 -9.80
N ALA A 80 -2.62 -1.44 -11.00
CA ALA A 80 -1.44 -0.92 -11.70
C ALA A 80 -0.79 0.23 -10.92
N ALA A 81 -1.59 1.12 -10.30
CA ALA A 81 -1.08 2.21 -9.47
C ALA A 81 -0.31 1.67 -8.25
N ARG A 82 -0.86 0.66 -7.55
CA ARG A 82 -0.16 0.00 -6.44
C ARG A 82 1.13 -0.68 -6.89
N ASN A 83 1.12 -1.39 -8.02
CA ASN A 83 2.32 -2.04 -8.54
C ASN A 83 3.40 -1.01 -8.90
N LEU A 84 3.00 0.13 -9.47
CA LEU A 84 3.90 1.24 -9.75
C LEU A 84 4.50 1.83 -8.46
N LEU A 85 3.72 1.96 -7.38
CA LEU A 85 4.25 2.36 -6.08
C LEU A 85 5.28 1.36 -5.53
N GLN A 86 5.04 0.06 -5.67
CA GLN A 86 5.99 -0.97 -5.23
C GLN A 86 7.29 -0.97 -6.05
N GLU A 87 7.21 -0.57 -7.32
CA GLU A 87 8.39 -0.42 -8.18
C GLU A 87 9.25 0.77 -7.75
N ILE A 88 8.63 1.92 -7.47
CA ILE A 88 9.36 3.18 -7.28
C ILE A 88 9.74 3.47 -5.82
N VAL A 89 8.98 2.95 -4.85
CA VAL A 89 9.22 3.18 -3.41
C VAL A 89 9.75 1.88 -2.81
N SER A 90 11.07 1.81 -2.63
CA SER A 90 11.76 0.62 -2.09
C SER A 90 11.21 0.13 -0.74
N GLY A 91 10.76 1.04 0.12
CA GLY A 91 10.17 0.74 1.42
C GLY A 91 8.67 0.38 1.39
N PHE A 92 8.01 0.43 0.22
CA PHE A 92 6.56 0.20 0.14
C PHE A 92 6.23 -1.28 0.00
N THR A 93 5.83 -1.88 1.12
CA THR A 93 5.30 -3.25 1.16
C THR A 93 3.81 -3.22 1.55
N PRO A 94 2.87 -3.42 0.61
CA PRO A 94 1.45 -3.41 0.93
C PRO A 94 1.11 -4.60 1.83
N ASN A 95 0.57 -4.31 3.02
CA ASN A 95 0.19 -5.31 4.02
C ASN A 95 -1.31 -5.65 3.99
N SER A 96 -2.05 -5.12 3.01
CA SER A 96 -3.50 -5.27 2.89
C SER A 96 -3.96 -5.36 1.43
N PRO A 97 -5.15 -5.92 1.16
CA PRO A 97 -5.78 -5.83 -0.16
C PRO A 97 -6.07 -4.37 -0.55
N ILE A 98 -6.47 -4.15 -1.81
CA ILE A 98 -7.00 -2.86 -2.25
C ILE A 98 -8.40 -2.71 -1.66
N VAL A 99 -8.57 -1.67 -0.85
CA VAL A 99 -9.83 -1.33 -0.16
C VAL A 99 -10.43 -0.03 -0.68
N ASP A 100 -9.91 0.47 -1.80
CA ASP A 100 -10.37 1.68 -2.46
C ASP A 100 -11.83 1.50 -2.94
N SER A 101 -12.65 2.53 -2.78
CA SER A 101 -14.06 2.49 -3.18
C SER A 101 -14.27 2.43 -4.69
N LEU A 102 -13.28 2.88 -5.47
CA LEU A 102 -13.27 2.85 -6.93
C LEU A 102 -12.76 1.50 -7.46
N TYR A 103 -12.10 0.70 -6.62
CA TYR A 103 -11.54 -0.58 -7.01
C TYR A 103 -12.64 -1.63 -7.23
N ASN A 104 -12.73 -2.14 -8.46
CA ASN A 104 -13.61 -3.25 -8.80
C ASN A 104 -12.79 -4.37 -9.45
N PRO A 105 -12.53 -5.49 -8.74
CA PRO A 105 -11.71 -6.58 -9.25
C PRO A 105 -12.31 -7.24 -10.51
N THR A 106 -13.63 -7.16 -10.69
CA THR A 106 -14.34 -7.73 -11.84
C THR A 106 -14.21 -6.87 -13.11
N LYS A 107 -14.00 -5.54 -12.98
CA LYS A 107 -13.84 -4.64 -14.14
C LYS A 107 -12.46 -4.73 -14.80
N GLN A 108 -11.41 -5.03 -14.03
CA GLN A 108 -10.04 -5.17 -14.58
C GLN A 108 -9.92 -6.33 -15.58
N VAL A 109 -10.62 -7.46 -15.35
CA VAL A 109 -10.62 -8.62 -16.26
C VAL A 109 -11.24 -8.28 -17.62
N ALA A 110 -12.31 -7.47 -17.63
CA ALA A 110 -12.99 -7.04 -18.85
C ALA A 110 -12.12 -6.05 -19.66
N TYR A 111 -11.54 -5.04 -18.97
CA TYR A 111 -10.64 -4.05 -19.57
C TYR A 111 -9.39 -4.70 -20.18
N PHE A 112 -8.81 -5.69 -19.51
CA PHE A 112 -7.64 -6.43 -20.01
C PHE A 112 -7.99 -7.27 -21.27
N SER A 113 -9.19 -7.85 -21.32
CA SER A 113 -9.66 -8.61 -22.49
C SER A 113 -9.87 -7.75 -23.75
N GLU A 114 -10.22 -6.47 -23.57
CA GLU A 114 -10.41 -5.51 -24.67
C GLU A 114 -9.07 -4.92 -25.13
N ARG A 115 -8.14 -4.68 -24.21
CA ARG A 115 -6.80 -4.16 -24.51
C ARG A 115 -5.87 -5.20 -25.16
N CYS A 116 -6.09 -6.49 -24.90
CA CYS A 116 -5.44 -7.57 -25.68
C CYS A 116 -5.94 -7.63 -27.14
N LYS A 117 -7.14 -7.13 -27.45
CA LYS A 117 -7.66 -7.06 -28.83
C LYS A 117 -7.10 -5.86 -29.61
N SER A 118 -6.55 -4.85 -28.94
CA SER A 118 -5.91 -3.68 -29.56
C SER A 118 -4.39 -3.84 -29.79
N GLY A 119 -3.83 -5.04 -29.60
CA GLY A 119 -2.48 -5.38 -30.03
C GLY A 119 -1.34 -4.94 -29.09
N VAL A 120 -1.62 -4.67 -27.81
CA VAL A 120 -0.58 -4.44 -26.81
C VAL A 120 -0.08 -5.80 -26.30
N ASN A 121 1.22 -6.10 -26.52
CA ASN A 121 1.82 -7.41 -26.24
C ASN A 121 1.72 -7.81 -24.76
N SER A 122 1.33 -9.07 -24.55
CA SER A 122 1.04 -9.71 -23.26
C SER A 122 2.26 -10.14 -22.44
N LEU A 123 3.47 -9.68 -22.75
CA LEU A 123 4.71 -10.22 -22.16
C LEU A 123 5.25 -9.50 -20.91
N ASP A 124 4.71 -8.34 -20.53
CA ASP A 124 5.27 -7.58 -19.39
C ASP A 124 4.54 -7.79 -18.05
N TYR A 125 3.56 -8.69 -17.97
CA TYR A 125 2.85 -8.99 -16.73
C TYR A 125 3.25 -10.35 -16.19
N HIS A 126 4.43 -10.43 -15.58
CA HIS A 126 4.74 -11.54 -14.68
C HIS A 126 3.81 -11.46 -13.46
N VAL A 127 3.06 -12.54 -13.26
CA VAL A 127 2.07 -12.79 -12.19
C VAL A 127 0.65 -12.24 -12.45
N ALA A 128 0.07 -12.64 -13.58
CA ALA A 128 -1.38 -12.73 -13.68
C ALA A 128 -1.86 -13.98 -12.92
N ASN A 129 -2.30 -13.81 -11.68
CA ASN A 129 -3.24 -14.76 -11.05
C ASN A 129 -4.59 -14.62 -11.77
N VAL A 130 -4.66 -15.20 -12.97
CA VAL A 130 -5.93 -15.45 -13.66
C VAL A 130 -6.61 -16.59 -12.92
N VAL A 131 -7.40 -16.26 -11.90
CA VAL A 131 -8.43 -17.18 -11.42
C VAL A 131 -9.48 -17.22 -12.52
N CYS A 132 -9.39 -18.21 -13.40
CA CYS A 132 -10.43 -18.50 -14.36
C CYS A 132 -11.71 -18.85 -13.58
N ALA A 133 -12.85 -18.31 -13.98
CA ALA A 133 -14.16 -18.47 -13.32
C ALA A 133 -14.74 -19.91 -13.38
N SER A 134 -13.91 -20.90 -13.69
CA SER A 134 -14.19 -22.33 -13.54
C SER A 134 -13.06 -22.92 -12.71
N GLY A 135 -13.31 -23.11 -11.41
CA GLY A 135 -12.30 -23.44 -10.40
C GLY A 135 -11.61 -24.79 -10.58
N GLU A 136 -10.70 -24.91 -11.54
CA GLU A 136 -9.73 -25.99 -11.63
C GLU A 136 -8.31 -25.41 -11.75
N ALA A 137 -7.47 -25.77 -10.79
CA ALA A 137 -6.05 -25.44 -10.79
C ALA A 137 -5.32 -26.30 -11.83
N LEU A 138 -4.84 -25.68 -12.92
CA LEU A 138 -3.97 -26.35 -13.88
C LEU A 138 -2.53 -26.36 -13.35
N GLN A 139 -2.05 -27.54 -12.96
CA GLN A 139 -0.62 -27.79 -12.75
C GLN A 139 0.11 -27.68 -14.09
N ILE A 140 1.11 -26.80 -14.15
CA ILE A 140 2.03 -26.69 -15.28
C ILE A 140 3.09 -27.80 -15.10
N LYS A 141 3.15 -28.76 -16.04
CA LYS A 141 4.32 -29.62 -16.23
C LYS A 141 5.20 -29.00 -17.32
N GLU A 142 6.51 -29.06 -17.08
CA GLU A 142 7.61 -28.59 -17.94
C GLU A 142 7.50 -29.06 -19.39
#